data_AF-A0A2S7YM95-F1
#
_entry.id   AF-A0A2S7YM95-F1
#
_cell.length_a   1.000
_cell.length_b   1.000
_cell.length_c   1.000
_cell.angle_alpha   90.00
_cell.angle_beta   90.00
_cell.angle_gamma   90.00
#
_symmetry.space_group_name_H-M   'P 1'
#
loop_
_entity.id
_entity.type
_entity.pdbx_description
1 polymer ?
#
loop_
_entity_poly.entity_id
_entity_poly.type
_entity_poly.pdbx_seq_one_letter_code
_entity_poly.pdbx_strand_id
1 'polypeptide(L)'
;MASKPTAEEASQPKFEHPAAGHAKKKRLSAYAIEPIKAFYIFLVANLIAAAFAPIQDCDETFNYWEPTHYLSHGYGLQTWEYSPDYAIRSWLYVALHSIVGSFRRLLPRSNKVAEFYFVRYILAFVCALCQVLFYQVASTTLNARIGLFFMIATVTSPGNFHAAAAYLPSSFAMYMAMLGSASFMDWRGGLRTSHGIFWFATGGILGWPFAAALCAPFLLEEAFFAFFSDKAAFIECIMRVARGVVAGLIVLFVDFLINLFFYKKMAVVSWNIVKYNIFSSTGGPDLYGTEPWTFYFKNLALNYNIWFVLALLALPLFVVQKLVSPSGHGFQTGLRAIVFLAPFYMWLGIFTMQPHKEERFMYPVYPFLALNASMSLHILLSALGNANKKSLIGMIPARLKLFGVVMVMFLSLDVSLSRIYGIYEAYSAPLKVYSPLWGDSNGDEALGGESDNVCFGKEWYRFPSSYFLPRDMHAKFIPSEFRGLLPGEFSEAETGFGFWSGTWLPTNGLNDRNEEDPGKYVDLRMCSFLVDTQYPARTATAPPREPDYVADTSRWETVKCERFMDAETTPLLARIFWVPDVPGVPASLKRTWGQHCLLQKKKPSEQGMWVEPGEMMFG
;
A
#
# COMPACT_ATOMS: atom_id res chain seq x y z
N MET A 1 -49.25 -57.04 62.31
CA MET A 1 -48.29 -57.11 61.17
C MET A 1 -49.15 -57.07 59.90
N ALA A 2 -49.48 -55.92 59.29
CA ALA A 2 -48.64 -55.00 58.51
C ALA A 2 -47.79 -55.77 57.47
N SER A 3 -47.85 -55.55 56.14
CA SER A 3 -48.23 -54.35 55.36
C SER A 3 -48.57 -54.70 53.89
N LYS A 4 -49.28 -53.77 53.23
CA LYS A 4 -49.86 -53.76 51.87
C LYS A 4 -48.84 -53.63 50.73
N PRO A 5 -49.20 -53.98 49.48
CA PRO A 5 -48.40 -53.72 48.28
C PRO A 5 -48.48 -52.24 47.86
N THR A 6 -47.33 -51.65 47.50
CA THR A 6 -47.18 -50.25 47.07
C THR A 6 -47.61 -50.03 45.63
N ALA A 7 -48.31 -48.92 45.42
CA ALA A 7 -48.91 -48.46 44.18
C ALA A 7 -47.88 -47.88 43.19
N GLU A 8 -48.18 -48.01 41.90
CA GLU A 8 -47.53 -47.32 40.78
C GLU A 8 -47.74 -45.80 40.90
N GLU A 9 -46.64 -45.04 40.92
CA GLU A 9 -46.66 -43.58 40.82
C GLU A 9 -46.89 -43.16 39.36
N ALA A 10 -48.06 -42.57 39.10
CA ALA A 10 -48.38 -41.91 37.84
C ALA A 10 -47.45 -40.71 37.60
N SER A 11 -46.83 -40.66 36.42
CA SER A 11 -46.00 -39.54 35.98
C SER A 11 -46.87 -38.28 35.80
N GLN A 12 -46.61 -37.26 36.60
CA GLN A 12 -47.23 -35.95 36.41
C GLN A 12 -46.79 -35.35 35.07
N PRO A 13 -47.72 -34.83 34.25
CA PRO A 13 -47.35 -34.10 33.05
C PRO A 13 -46.63 -32.80 33.44
N LYS A 14 -45.37 -32.64 33.03
CA LYS A 14 -44.68 -31.36 33.09
C LYS A 14 -45.48 -30.34 32.29
N PHE A 15 -46.08 -29.39 33.00
CA PHE A 15 -46.77 -28.26 32.39
C PHE A 15 -45.72 -27.34 31.73
N GLU A 16 -45.53 -27.50 30.42
CA GLU A 16 -44.73 -26.57 29.62
C GLU A 16 -45.55 -25.28 29.38
N HIS A 17 -45.05 -24.16 29.87
CA HIS A 17 -45.66 -22.85 29.68
C HIS A 17 -45.69 -22.51 28.17
N PRO A 18 -46.83 -22.09 27.58
CA PRO A 18 -46.95 -21.79 26.14
C PRO A 18 -46.02 -20.66 25.64
N ALA A 19 -45.41 -19.92 26.55
CA ALA A 19 -44.45 -18.85 26.24
C ALA A 19 -43.02 -19.36 25.96
N ALA A 20 -42.70 -20.64 26.24
CA ALA A 20 -41.38 -21.21 26.00
C ALA A 20 -41.14 -21.65 24.53
N GLY A 21 -42.20 -21.69 23.69
CA GLY A 21 -42.11 -22.04 22.27
C GLY A 21 -41.65 -20.91 21.33
N HIS A 22 -41.54 -19.66 21.82
CA HIS A 22 -41.24 -18.48 21.00
C HIS A 22 -39.86 -17.87 21.21
N ALA A 23 -39.00 -18.47 22.03
CA ALA A 23 -37.57 -18.17 21.99
C ALA A 23 -36.98 -18.79 20.71
N LYS A 24 -37.18 -18.14 19.56
CA LYS A 24 -36.37 -18.38 18.35
C LYS A 24 -34.92 -18.38 18.83
N LYS A 25 -34.27 -19.56 18.89
CA LYS A 25 -32.81 -19.67 19.01
C LYS A 25 -32.26 -18.73 17.95
N LYS A 26 -31.78 -17.55 18.36
CA LYS A 26 -31.18 -16.56 17.46
C LYS A 26 -30.07 -17.32 16.76
N ARG A 27 -30.24 -17.65 15.47
CA ARG A 27 -29.22 -18.36 14.69
C ARG A 27 -27.92 -17.58 14.93
N LEU A 28 -26.89 -18.26 15.46
CA LEU A 28 -25.58 -17.65 15.60
C LEU A 28 -25.20 -17.10 14.23
N SER A 29 -25.06 -15.77 14.15
CA SER A 29 -24.68 -15.10 12.91
C SER A 29 -23.36 -15.71 12.42
N ALA A 30 -23.28 -15.99 11.11
CA ALA A 30 -22.04 -16.46 10.48
C ALA A 30 -20.92 -15.40 10.55
N TYR A 31 -21.26 -14.17 10.95
CA TYR A 31 -20.37 -13.04 11.07
C TYR A 31 -20.43 -12.46 12.48
N ALA A 32 -19.27 -12.06 13.02
CA ALA A 32 -19.20 -11.34 14.28
C ALA A 32 -19.76 -9.91 14.14
N ILE A 33 -19.58 -9.30 12.96
CA ILE A 33 -20.12 -8.01 12.57
C ILE A 33 -20.78 -8.20 11.19
N GLU A 34 -21.95 -7.59 10.99
CA GLU A 34 -22.64 -7.65 9.69
C GLU A 34 -21.74 -7.09 8.58
N PRO A 35 -21.68 -7.73 7.39
CA PRO A 35 -20.76 -7.32 6.33
C PRO A 35 -20.87 -5.85 5.93
N ILE A 36 -22.08 -5.28 5.89
CA ILE A 36 -22.26 -3.85 5.58
C ILE A 36 -21.63 -2.93 6.63
N LYS A 37 -21.66 -3.31 7.91
CA LYS A 37 -21.00 -2.56 8.99
C LYS A 37 -19.48 -2.72 8.91
N ALA A 38 -19.00 -3.92 8.61
CA ALA A 38 -17.57 -4.16 8.36
C ALA A 38 -17.07 -3.33 7.16
N PHE A 39 -17.86 -3.24 6.08
CA PHE A 39 -17.56 -2.38 4.94
C PHE A 39 -17.39 -0.91 5.35
N TYR A 40 -18.31 -0.35 6.15
CA TYR A 40 -18.17 1.04 6.62
C TYR A 40 -16.93 1.24 7.50
N ILE A 41 -16.59 0.27 8.34
CA ILE A 41 -15.36 0.34 9.16
C ILE A 41 -14.11 0.37 8.28
N PHE A 42 -14.02 -0.53 7.29
CA PHE A 42 -12.93 -0.53 6.31
C PHE A 42 -12.89 0.76 5.49
N LEU A 43 -14.04 1.21 5.01
CA LEU A 43 -14.15 2.41 4.18
C LEU A 43 -13.67 3.64 4.94
N VAL A 44 -14.10 3.84 6.19
CA VAL A 44 -13.65 4.98 7.00
C VAL A 44 -12.14 4.91 7.22
N ALA A 45 -11.59 3.75 7.58
CA ALA A 45 -10.15 3.59 7.76
C ALA A 45 -9.35 3.90 6.48
N ASN A 46 -9.81 3.39 5.34
CA ASN A 46 -9.14 3.60 4.05
C ASN A 46 -9.32 5.03 3.53
N LEU A 47 -10.44 5.71 3.82
CA LEU A 47 -10.63 7.13 3.48
C LEU A 47 -9.72 8.03 4.32
N ILE A 48 -9.50 7.70 5.60
CA ILE A 48 -8.50 8.37 6.43
C ILE A 48 -7.10 8.18 5.83
N ALA A 49 -6.76 6.97 5.36
CA ALA A 49 -5.53 6.72 4.62
C ALA A 49 -5.43 7.57 3.34
N ALA A 50 -6.46 7.59 2.49
CA ALA A 50 -6.47 8.39 1.26
C ALA A 50 -6.29 9.89 1.51
N ALA A 51 -6.81 10.42 2.62
CA ALA A 51 -6.71 11.82 2.97
C ALA A 51 -5.34 12.19 3.57
N PHE A 52 -4.79 11.34 4.45
CA PHE A 52 -3.68 11.72 5.32
C PHE A 52 -2.39 10.93 5.11
N ALA A 53 -2.41 9.79 4.43
CA ALA A 53 -1.18 9.04 4.20
C ALA A 53 -0.25 9.85 3.26
N PRO A 54 1.01 10.11 3.65
CA PRO A 54 2.01 10.68 2.75
C PRO A 54 2.29 9.74 1.57
N ILE A 55 2.81 10.28 0.47
CA ILE A 55 3.43 9.48 -0.59
C ILE A 55 4.80 9.04 -0.08
N GLN A 56 5.00 7.73 0.04
CA GLN A 56 6.22 7.14 0.62
C GLN A 56 7.25 6.74 -0.43
N ASP A 57 6.84 6.65 -1.69
CA ASP A 57 7.61 6.08 -2.77
C ASP A 57 7.57 7.02 -3.98
N CYS A 58 8.74 7.37 -4.50
CA CYS A 58 8.84 8.25 -5.67
C CYS A 58 8.31 7.58 -6.94
N ASP A 59 8.27 6.25 -7.00
CA ASP A 59 7.62 5.56 -8.11
C ASP A 59 6.11 5.77 -8.11
N GLU A 60 5.47 5.96 -6.95
CA GLU A 60 4.05 6.31 -6.92
C GLU A 60 3.83 7.61 -7.72
N THR A 61 4.70 8.60 -7.52
CA THR A 61 4.70 9.86 -8.27
C THR A 61 5.06 9.63 -9.74
N PHE A 62 6.30 9.24 -10.02
CA PHE A 62 6.86 9.34 -11.37
C PHE A 62 6.43 8.21 -12.30
N ASN A 63 6.02 7.07 -11.76
CA ASN A 63 5.53 5.96 -12.56
C ASN A 63 4.01 5.87 -12.65
N TYR A 64 3.24 6.59 -11.83
CA TYR A 64 1.77 6.49 -11.89
C TYR A 64 1.09 7.86 -11.88
N TRP A 65 1.38 8.75 -10.93
CA TRP A 65 0.74 10.07 -10.91
C TRP A 65 1.12 10.93 -12.13
N GLU A 66 2.41 11.02 -12.46
CA GLU A 66 2.88 11.84 -13.59
C GLU A 66 2.42 11.32 -14.97
N PRO A 67 2.49 10.01 -15.28
CA PRO A 67 1.87 9.48 -16.50
C PRO A 67 0.34 9.67 -16.54
N THR A 68 -0.34 9.57 -15.39
CA THR A 68 -1.79 9.84 -15.33
C THR A 68 -2.07 11.32 -15.57
N HIS A 69 -1.24 12.21 -15.03
CA HIS A 69 -1.31 13.65 -15.28
C HIS A 69 -1.09 13.95 -16.77
N TYR A 70 -0.10 13.32 -17.41
CA TYR A 70 0.14 13.45 -18.85
C TYR A 70 -1.07 13.05 -19.70
N LEU A 71 -1.69 11.90 -19.42
CA LEU A 71 -2.89 11.48 -20.14
C LEU A 71 -4.07 12.45 -19.94
N SER A 72 -4.14 13.12 -18.79
CA SER A 72 -5.32 13.92 -18.42
C SER A 72 -5.14 15.42 -18.72
N HIS A 73 -3.90 15.92 -18.77
CA HIS A 73 -3.55 17.35 -18.87
C HIS A 73 -2.54 17.66 -19.99
N GLY A 74 -2.00 16.66 -20.69
CA GLY A 74 -1.14 16.86 -21.86
C GLY A 74 0.34 17.09 -21.56
N TYR A 75 0.72 17.22 -20.29
CA TYR A 75 2.12 17.36 -19.85
C TYR A 75 2.39 16.59 -18.56
N GLY A 76 3.66 16.30 -18.28
CA GLY A 76 4.09 15.58 -17.08
C GLY A 76 5.47 14.96 -17.24
N LEU A 77 5.91 14.25 -16.20
CA LEU A 77 7.20 13.57 -16.20
C LEU A 77 7.09 12.07 -16.51
N GLN A 78 8.09 11.52 -17.17
CA GLN A 78 8.23 10.11 -17.51
C GLN A 78 9.56 9.53 -17.06
N THR A 79 9.52 8.32 -16.55
CA THR A 79 10.70 7.49 -16.31
C THR A 79 11.08 6.75 -17.59
N TRP A 80 12.28 6.16 -17.61
CA TRP A 80 12.73 5.27 -18.68
C TRP A 80 11.79 4.06 -18.86
N GLU A 81 11.04 3.69 -17.82
CA GLU A 81 10.16 2.52 -17.81
C GLU A 81 8.96 2.67 -18.76
N TYR A 82 8.56 3.92 -19.07
CA TYR A 82 7.55 4.29 -20.06
C TYR A 82 8.14 4.65 -21.43
N SER A 83 9.46 4.56 -21.63
CA SER A 83 10.01 4.67 -22.98
C SER A 83 9.62 3.42 -23.80
N PRO A 84 9.19 3.56 -25.06
CA PRO A 84 8.95 2.43 -25.97
C PRO A 84 10.16 1.51 -26.15
N ASP A 85 11.38 1.99 -25.88
CA ASP A 85 12.59 1.19 -25.94
C ASP A 85 12.55 0.03 -24.95
N TYR A 86 12.02 0.29 -23.74
CA TYR A 86 11.97 -0.64 -22.61
C TYR A 86 10.57 -1.21 -22.38
N ALA A 87 9.56 -0.34 -22.36
CA ALA A 87 8.14 -0.67 -22.21
C ALA A 87 7.88 -1.67 -21.06
N ILE A 88 8.26 -1.29 -19.84
CA ILE A 88 8.10 -2.12 -18.63
C ILE A 88 7.01 -1.59 -17.68
N ARG A 89 6.26 -0.56 -18.09
CA ARG A 89 5.03 -0.12 -17.40
C ARG A 89 3.84 -0.17 -18.33
N SER A 90 2.68 -0.54 -17.79
CA SER A 90 1.46 -0.70 -18.58
C SER A 90 0.68 0.60 -18.65
N TRP A 91 0.43 1.08 -19.86
CA TRP A 91 -0.47 2.20 -20.10
C TRP A 91 -1.93 1.88 -19.77
N LEU A 92 -2.34 0.61 -19.82
CA LEU A 92 -3.70 0.22 -19.43
C LEU A 92 -3.94 0.52 -17.94
N TYR A 93 -2.98 0.24 -17.07
CA TYR A 93 -3.11 0.53 -15.65
C TYR A 93 -3.31 2.03 -15.40
N VAL A 94 -2.50 2.88 -16.04
CA VAL A 94 -2.60 4.35 -15.94
C VAL A 94 -3.89 4.88 -16.55
N ALA A 95 -4.27 4.41 -17.74
CA ALA A 95 -5.47 4.87 -18.45
C ALA A 95 -6.75 4.62 -17.64
N LEU A 96 -6.87 3.46 -16.97
CA LEU A 96 -8.01 3.16 -16.11
C LEU A 96 -8.20 4.22 -15.00
N HIS A 97 -7.11 4.67 -14.39
CA HIS A 97 -7.17 5.66 -13.31
C HIS A 97 -7.27 7.09 -13.83
N SER A 98 -6.74 7.40 -15.03
CA SER A 98 -6.96 8.69 -15.70
C SER A 98 -8.44 8.90 -16.01
N ILE A 99 -9.15 7.84 -16.43
CA ILE A 99 -10.61 7.88 -16.61
C ILE A 99 -11.31 8.22 -15.28
N VAL A 100 -10.90 7.58 -14.18
CA VAL A 100 -11.43 7.86 -12.84
C VAL A 100 -11.18 9.32 -12.43
N GLY A 101 -9.95 9.82 -12.58
CA GLY A 101 -9.61 11.21 -12.29
C GLY A 101 -10.41 12.20 -13.15
N SER A 102 -10.61 11.89 -14.43
CA SER A 102 -11.36 12.72 -15.37
C SER A 102 -12.83 12.87 -14.98
N PHE A 103 -13.46 11.84 -14.38
CA PHE A 103 -14.83 11.96 -13.85
C PHE A 103 -14.96 13.07 -12.79
N ARG A 104 -13.88 13.37 -12.04
CA ARG A 104 -13.92 14.45 -11.04
C ARG A 104 -14.18 15.82 -11.66
N ARG A 105 -13.80 16.03 -12.92
CA ARG A 105 -14.03 17.29 -13.66
C ARG A 105 -15.51 17.59 -13.89
N LEU A 106 -16.37 16.57 -13.86
CA LEU A 106 -17.82 16.72 -14.00
C LEU A 106 -18.49 17.23 -12.71
N LEU A 107 -17.77 17.24 -11.58
CA LEU A 107 -18.29 17.68 -10.29
C LEU A 107 -17.90 19.14 -9.99
N PRO A 108 -18.70 19.90 -9.21
CA PRO A 108 -18.41 21.30 -8.89
C PRO A 108 -17.03 21.52 -8.27
N ARG A 109 -16.47 22.73 -8.49
CA ARG A 109 -15.17 23.16 -7.94
C ARG A 109 -14.06 22.13 -8.17
N SER A 110 -13.93 21.64 -9.40
CA SER A 110 -12.85 20.72 -9.76
C SER A 110 -11.56 21.49 -10.01
N ASN A 111 -10.47 20.99 -9.47
CA ASN A 111 -9.11 21.39 -9.79
C ASN A 111 -8.22 20.14 -9.80
N LYS A 112 -6.95 20.30 -10.19
CA LYS A 112 -6.03 19.16 -10.31
C LYS A 112 -5.81 18.44 -8.98
N VAL A 113 -5.70 19.16 -7.87
CA VAL A 113 -5.60 18.55 -6.53
C VAL A 113 -6.84 17.71 -6.20
N ALA A 114 -8.03 18.16 -6.60
CA ALA A 114 -9.27 17.41 -6.39
C ALA A 114 -9.31 16.13 -7.24
N GLU A 115 -8.77 16.14 -8.46
CA GLU A 115 -8.61 14.93 -9.30
C GLU A 115 -7.69 13.91 -8.62
N PHE A 116 -6.55 14.36 -8.09
CA PHE A 116 -5.60 13.53 -7.34
C PHE A 116 -6.28 12.83 -6.15
N TYR A 117 -6.95 13.59 -5.27
CA TYR A 117 -7.63 13.00 -4.10
C TYR A 117 -8.83 12.13 -4.50
N PHE A 118 -9.53 12.44 -5.60
CA PHE A 118 -10.63 11.62 -6.08
C PHE A 118 -10.18 10.21 -6.44
N VAL A 119 -9.05 10.06 -7.15
CA VAL A 119 -8.46 8.75 -7.45
C VAL A 119 -8.11 8.01 -6.16
N ARG A 120 -7.50 8.67 -5.16
CA ARG A 120 -7.18 8.05 -3.86
C ARG A 120 -8.42 7.57 -3.11
N TYR A 121 -9.52 8.34 -3.13
CA TYR A 121 -10.78 7.93 -2.51
C TYR A 121 -11.43 6.73 -3.20
N ILE A 122 -11.34 6.64 -4.53
CA ILE A 122 -11.82 5.46 -5.28
C ILE A 122 -10.96 4.23 -4.97
N LEU A 123 -9.62 4.38 -4.89
CA LEU A 123 -8.74 3.30 -4.45
C LEU A 123 -9.10 2.80 -3.03
N ALA A 124 -9.32 3.73 -2.09
CA ALA A 124 -9.74 3.41 -0.73
C ALA A 124 -11.08 2.65 -0.68
N PHE A 125 -12.04 3.06 -1.52
CA PHE A 125 -13.34 2.41 -1.65
C PHE A 125 -13.21 0.99 -2.22
N VAL A 126 -12.44 0.81 -3.30
CA VAL A 126 -12.18 -0.50 -3.90
C VAL A 126 -11.46 -1.42 -2.92
N CYS A 127 -10.44 -0.92 -2.20
CA CYS A 127 -9.76 -1.66 -1.15
C CYS A 127 -10.75 -2.14 -0.07
N ALA A 128 -11.65 -1.26 0.40
CA ALA A 128 -12.67 -1.61 1.39
C ALA A 128 -13.65 -2.68 0.90
N LEU A 129 -14.01 -2.66 -0.39
CA LEU A 129 -14.81 -3.73 -1.02
C LEU A 129 -14.06 -5.06 -1.04
N CYS A 130 -12.78 -5.07 -1.41
CA CYS A 130 -11.97 -6.30 -1.39
C CYS A 130 -11.80 -6.85 0.04
N GLN A 131 -11.56 -5.98 1.02
CA GLN A 131 -11.45 -6.33 2.42
C GLN A 131 -12.74 -6.92 2.99
N VAL A 132 -13.91 -6.36 2.70
CA VAL A 132 -15.19 -6.92 3.19
C VAL A 132 -15.51 -8.27 2.56
N LEU A 133 -15.21 -8.46 1.27
CA LEU A 133 -15.40 -9.76 0.60
C LEU A 133 -14.49 -10.83 1.22
N PHE A 134 -13.22 -10.51 1.49
CA PHE A 134 -12.31 -11.44 2.13
C PHE A 134 -12.69 -11.70 3.60
N TYR A 135 -13.12 -10.67 4.33
CA TYR A 135 -13.69 -10.79 5.69
C TYR A 135 -14.87 -11.76 5.73
N GLN A 136 -15.79 -11.65 4.77
CA GLN A 136 -16.96 -12.52 4.68
C GLN A 136 -16.54 -13.97 4.51
N VAL A 137 -15.64 -14.25 3.57
CA VAL A 137 -15.15 -15.60 3.30
C VAL A 137 -14.37 -16.15 4.49
N ALA A 138 -13.45 -15.39 5.08
CA ALA A 138 -12.73 -15.80 6.28
C ALA A 138 -13.67 -16.12 7.45
N SER A 139 -14.73 -15.32 7.65
CA SER A 139 -15.73 -15.55 8.69
C SER A 139 -16.51 -16.85 8.48
N THR A 140 -16.91 -17.12 7.24
CA THR A 140 -17.78 -18.26 6.92
C THR A 140 -17.02 -19.57 6.71
N THR A 141 -15.78 -19.50 6.22
CA THR A 141 -14.96 -20.68 5.92
C THR A 141 -14.14 -21.12 7.13
N LEU A 142 -13.68 -20.18 7.97
CA LEU A 142 -12.84 -20.48 9.14
C LEU A 142 -13.62 -20.31 10.44
N ASN A 143 -13.85 -19.06 10.84
CA ASN A 143 -14.58 -18.72 12.06
C ASN A 143 -14.94 -17.23 12.07
N ALA A 144 -16.13 -16.88 12.56
CA ALA A 144 -16.54 -15.48 12.74
C ALA A 144 -15.53 -14.66 13.57
N ARG A 145 -14.84 -15.25 14.55
CA ARG A 145 -13.79 -14.59 15.34
C ARG A 145 -12.54 -14.29 14.52
N ILE A 146 -12.15 -15.18 13.60
CA ILE A 146 -10.99 -14.98 12.72
C ILE A 146 -11.26 -13.81 11.79
N GLY A 147 -12.48 -13.74 11.22
CA GLY A 147 -12.90 -12.57 10.44
C GLY A 147 -12.83 -11.27 11.24
N LEU A 148 -13.33 -11.26 12.49
CA LEU A 148 -13.23 -10.08 13.36
C LEU A 148 -11.78 -9.65 13.59
N PHE A 149 -10.88 -10.58 13.91
CA PHE A 149 -9.47 -10.26 14.13
C PHE A 149 -8.79 -9.77 12.85
N PHE A 150 -9.17 -10.32 11.68
CA PHE A 150 -8.66 -9.86 10.40
C PHE A 150 -9.03 -8.39 10.15
N MET A 151 -10.29 -8.04 10.41
CA MET A 151 -10.76 -6.66 10.31
C MET A 151 -10.00 -5.73 11.27
N ILE A 152 -9.83 -6.13 12.53
CA ILE A 152 -9.08 -5.31 13.50
C ILE A 152 -7.62 -5.14 13.04
N ALA A 153 -6.95 -6.21 12.62
CA ALA A 153 -5.57 -6.17 12.16
C ALA A 153 -5.41 -5.20 10.98
N THR A 154 -6.23 -5.35 9.93
CA THR A 154 -6.15 -4.51 8.74
C THR A 154 -6.55 -3.05 8.98
N VAL A 155 -7.53 -2.77 9.85
CA VAL A 155 -7.94 -1.38 10.16
C VAL A 155 -6.90 -0.65 11.01
N THR A 156 -6.22 -1.37 11.90
CA THR A 156 -5.34 -0.76 12.90
C THR A 156 -3.87 -0.77 12.51
N SER A 157 -3.44 -1.53 11.49
CA SER A 157 -2.03 -1.62 11.13
C SER A 157 -1.55 -0.44 10.26
N PRO A 158 -0.43 0.22 10.65
CA PRO A 158 0.24 1.23 9.82
C PRO A 158 0.52 0.78 8.39
N GLY A 159 0.91 -0.49 8.18
CA GLY A 159 1.15 -1.01 6.83
C GLY A 159 -0.06 -0.91 5.92
N ASN A 160 -1.26 -1.24 6.43
CA ASN A 160 -2.49 -1.13 5.65
C ASN A 160 -2.93 0.34 5.48
N PHE A 161 -2.65 1.21 6.45
CA PHE A 161 -2.85 2.67 6.31
C PHE A 161 -2.04 3.26 5.14
N HIS A 162 -0.84 2.75 4.87
CA HIS A 162 -0.05 3.18 3.70
C HIS A 162 -0.54 2.51 2.41
N ALA A 163 -0.73 1.19 2.42
CA ALA A 163 -1.02 0.43 1.21
C ALA A 163 -2.44 0.65 0.64
N ALA A 164 -3.45 0.92 1.48
CA ALA A 164 -4.86 0.84 1.09
C ALA A 164 -5.32 1.89 0.06
N ALA A 165 -4.59 3.00 -0.08
CA ALA A 165 -4.90 4.06 -1.05
C ALA A 165 -3.66 4.53 -1.84
N ALA A 166 -2.55 3.78 -1.75
CA ALA A 166 -1.36 4.04 -2.54
C ALA A 166 -1.64 3.65 -4.00
N TYR A 167 -1.31 4.55 -4.93
CA TYR A 167 -1.49 4.33 -6.35
C TYR A 167 -0.31 3.52 -6.93
N LEU A 168 -0.15 2.30 -6.41
CA LEU A 168 0.94 1.39 -6.76
C LEU A 168 0.40 0.04 -7.26
N PRO A 169 1.07 -0.60 -8.22
CA PRO A 169 0.67 -1.93 -8.69
C PRO A 169 0.71 -2.99 -7.59
N SER A 170 1.57 -2.81 -6.58
CA SER A 170 1.61 -3.68 -5.39
C SER A 170 0.33 -3.60 -4.55
N SER A 171 -0.26 -2.40 -4.40
CA SER A 171 -1.56 -2.22 -3.75
C SER A 171 -2.69 -2.81 -4.60
N PHE A 172 -2.65 -2.61 -5.91
CA PHE A 172 -3.61 -3.25 -6.81
C PHE A 172 -3.52 -4.79 -6.74
N ALA A 173 -2.31 -5.34 -6.75
CA ALA A 173 -2.09 -6.78 -6.57
C ALA A 173 -2.58 -7.27 -5.21
N MET A 174 -2.46 -6.47 -4.14
CA MET A 174 -3.07 -6.76 -2.83
C MET A 174 -4.59 -6.89 -2.92
N TYR A 175 -5.27 -5.99 -3.64
CA TYR A 175 -6.73 -6.05 -3.84
C TYR A 175 -7.12 -7.34 -4.56
N MET A 176 -6.43 -7.64 -5.66
CA MET A 176 -6.67 -8.82 -6.46
C MET A 176 -6.34 -10.12 -5.69
N ALA A 177 -5.31 -10.13 -4.85
CA ALA A 177 -4.97 -11.26 -4.00
C ALA A 177 -6.06 -11.57 -2.97
N MET A 178 -6.70 -10.54 -2.38
CA MET A 178 -7.87 -10.72 -1.53
C MET A 178 -9.04 -11.38 -2.28
N LEU A 179 -9.35 -10.90 -3.49
CA LEU A 179 -10.43 -11.46 -4.32
C LEU A 179 -10.12 -12.89 -4.80
N GLY A 180 -8.88 -13.13 -5.21
CA GLY A 180 -8.40 -14.44 -5.66
C GLY A 180 -8.47 -15.46 -4.53
N SER A 181 -7.92 -15.13 -3.37
CA SER A 181 -7.99 -16.00 -2.20
C SER A 181 -9.40 -16.17 -1.64
N ALA A 182 -10.23 -15.13 -1.64
CA ALA A 182 -11.65 -15.27 -1.31
C ALA A 182 -12.34 -16.31 -2.23
N SER A 183 -12.01 -16.30 -3.53
CA SER A 183 -12.55 -17.25 -4.50
C SER A 183 -12.08 -18.69 -4.25
N PHE A 184 -10.79 -18.89 -3.97
CA PHE A 184 -10.27 -20.23 -3.62
C PHE A 184 -10.79 -20.75 -2.27
N MET A 185 -11.02 -19.86 -1.31
CA MET A 185 -11.50 -20.20 0.02
C MET A 185 -13.01 -20.46 0.07
N ASP A 186 -13.82 -19.86 -0.81
CA ASP A 186 -15.28 -20.03 -0.83
C ASP A 186 -15.70 -21.21 -1.70
N TRP A 187 -16.01 -22.35 -1.06
CA TRP A 187 -16.51 -23.55 -1.76
C TRP A 187 -18.04 -23.66 -1.78
N ARG A 188 -18.75 -22.63 -1.32
CA ARG A 188 -20.22 -22.62 -1.35
C ARG A 188 -20.68 -22.55 -2.80
N GLY A 189 -21.40 -23.59 -3.22
CA GLY A 189 -21.83 -23.75 -4.60
C GLY A 189 -20.75 -24.30 -5.54
N GLY A 190 -19.66 -24.87 -5.01
CA GLY A 190 -18.59 -25.52 -5.78
C GLY A 190 -17.25 -24.78 -5.74
N LEU A 191 -16.23 -25.39 -6.35
CA LEU A 191 -14.89 -24.83 -6.45
C LEU A 191 -14.85 -23.69 -7.47
N ARG A 192 -14.38 -22.51 -7.05
CA ARG A 192 -14.29 -21.29 -7.88
C ARG A 192 -12.87 -21.01 -8.36
N THR A 193 -12.14 -22.07 -8.67
CA THR A 193 -10.74 -22.05 -9.13
C THR A 193 -10.50 -21.09 -10.30
N SER A 194 -11.39 -21.10 -11.30
CA SER A 194 -11.26 -20.22 -12.47
C SER A 194 -11.33 -18.73 -12.09
N HIS A 195 -12.20 -18.37 -11.14
CA HIS A 195 -12.28 -17.00 -10.62
C HIS A 195 -11.05 -16.66 -9.79
N GLY A 196 -10.55 -17.60 -8.98
CA GLY A 196 -9.31 -17.44 -8.22
C GLY A 196 -8.12 -17.12 -9.14
N ILE A 197 -7.92 -17.94 -10.17
CA ILE A 197 -6.87 -17.73 -11.18
C ILE A 197 -7.06 -16.40 -11.89
N PHE A 198 -8.29 -16.06 -12.30
CA PHE A 198 -8.59 -14.80 -12.98
C PHE A 198 -8.15 -13.58 -12.17
N TRP A 199 -8.45 -13.54 -10.87
CA TRP A 199 -8.06 -12.41 -10.02
C TRP A 199 -6.54 -12.35 -9.82
N PHE A 200 -5.87 -13.46 -9.52
CA PHE A 200 -4.40 -13.47 -9.42
C PHE A 200 -3.72 -13.12 -10.74
N ALA A 201 -4.25 -13.57 -11.87
CA ALA A 201 -3.77 -13.20 -13.21
C ALA A 201 -3.96 -11.70 -13.46
N THR A 202 -5.11 -11.13 -13.12
CA THR A 202 -5.37 -9.69 -13.25
C THR A 202 -4.39 -8.88 -12.39
N GLY A 203 -4.15 -9.30 -11.15
CA GLY A 203 -3.15 -8.70 -10.26
C GLY A 203 -1.72 -8.85 -10.75
N GLY A 204 -1.38 -9.96 -11.42
CA GLY A 204 -0.07 -10.17 -12.02
C GLY A 204 0.17 -9.37 -13.30
N ILE A 205 -0.84 -9.28 -14.16
CA ILE A 205 -0.72 -8.64 -15.48
C ILE A 205 -0.76 -7.12 -15.36
N LEU A 206 -1.75 -6.57 -14.64
CA LEU A 206 -1.94 -5.12 -14.52
C LEU A 206 -1.26 -4.53 -13.29
N GLY A 207 -1.09 -5.34 -12.24
CA GLY A 207 -0.39 -4.96 -11.03
C GLY A 207 1.09 -5.31 -11.14
N TRP A 208 1.48 -6.39 -10.48
CA TRP A 208 2.87 -6.80 -10.39
C TRP A 208 3.02 -8.30 -10.71
N PRO A 209 3.77 -8.69 -11.76
CA PRO A 209 3.78 -10.06 -12.27
C PRO A 209 4.19 -11.12 -11.24
N PHE A 210 5.08 -10.76 -10.32
CA PHE A 210 5.54 -11.67 -9.27
C PHE A 210 4.42 -12.04 -8.28
N ALA A 211 3.41 -11.18 -8.08
CA ALA A 211 2.29 -11.45 -7.18
C ALA A 211 1.42 -12.63 -7.65
N ALA A 212 1.50 -13.03 -8.92
CA ALA A 212 0.85 -14.25 -9.41
C ALA A 212 1.35 -15.51 -8.67
N ALA A 213 2.56 -15.50 -8.12
CA ALA A 213 3.09 -16.61 -7.33
C ALA A 213 2.24 -16.90 -6.08
N LEU A 214 1.52 -15.91 -5.52
CA LEU A 214 0.63 -16.10 -4.37
C LEU A 214 -0.54 -17.05 -4.66
N CYS A 215 -0.84 -17.31 -5.93
CA CYS A 215 -1.82 -18.31 -6.36
C CYS A 215 -1.34 -19.75 -6.16
N ALA A 216 -0.03 -19.99 -6.08
CA ALA A 216 0.55 -21.33 -6.14
C ALA A 216 0.06 -22.28 -5.03
N PRO A 217 -0.01 -21.89 -3.74
CA PRO A 217 -0.48 -22.79 -2.69
C PRO A 217 -1.89 -23.35 -2.94
N PHE A 218 -2.80 -22.52 -3.47
CA PHE A 218 -4.18 -22.91 -3.75
C PHE A 218 -4.29 -23.87 -4.95
N LEU A 219 -3.49 -23.64 -6.00
CA LEU A 219 -3.46 -24.54 -7.16
C LEU A 219 -2.82 -25.88 -6.83
N LEU A 220 -1.79 -25.88 -5.99
CA LEU A 220 -1.16 -27.12 -5.51
C LEU A 220 -2.12 -27.93 -4.64
N GLU A 221 -2.95 -27.28 -3.82
CA GLU A 221 -4.01 -27.95 -3.05
C GLU A 221 -5.00 -28.67 -3.97
N GLU A 222 -5.52 -27.97 -4.98
CA GLU A 222 -6.51 -28.57 -5.89
C GLU A 222 -5.89 -29.67 -6.75
N ALA A 223 -4.67 -29.47 -7.26
CA ALA A 223 -3.95 -30.48 -8.02
C ALA A 223 -3.71 -31.75 -7.17
N PHE A 224 -3.33 -31.58 -5.90
CA PHE A 224 -3.17 -32.68 -4.96
C PHE A 224 -4.49 -33.44 -4.77
N PHE A 225 -5.59 -32.76 -4.46
CA PHE A 225 -6.88 -33.44 -4.28
C PHE A 225 -7.39 -34.09 -5.58
N ALA A 226 -7.21 -33.43 -6.73
CA ALA A 226 -7.62 -33.97 -8.02
C ALA A 226 -6.84 -35.23 -8.40
N PHE A 227 -5.55 -35.30 -8.07
CA PHE A 227 -4.70 -36.47 -8.36
C PHE A 227 -5.13 -37.72 -7.59
N PHE A 228 -5.65 -37.56 -6.37
CA PHE A 228 -6.16 -38.65 -5.54
C PHE A 228 -7.67 -38.89 -5.69
N SER A 229 -8.33 -38.20 -6.62
CA SER A 229 -9.76 -38.33 -6.90
C SER A 229 -10.02 -39.14 -8.18
N ASP A 230 -11.29 -39.39 -8.50
CA ASP A 230 -11.69 -40.10 -9.71
C ASP A 230 -11.35 -39.32 -11.00
N LYS A 231 -11.21 -40.04 -12.13
CA LYS A 231 -10.87 -39.46 -13.44
C LYS A 231 -11.75 -38.27 -13.85
N ALA A 232 -13.04 -38.30 -13.50
CA ALA A 232 -13.97 -37.22 -13.77
C ALA A 232 -13.59 -35.93 -13.01
N ALA A 233 -13.29 -36.04 -11.71
CA ALA A 233 -12.87 -34.91 -10.88
C ALA A 233 -11.53 -34.32 -11.35
N PHE A 234 -10.62 -35.17 -11.84
CA PHE A 234 -9.37 -34.73 -12.45
C PHE A 234 -9.59 -33.93 -13.74
N ILE A 235 -10.47 -34.40 -14.64
CA ILE A 235 -10.83 -33.66 -15.86
C ILE A 235 -11.50 -32.33 -15.51
N GLU A 236 -12.41 -32.30 -14.54
CA GLU A 236 -13.04 -31.05 -14.10
C GLU A 236 -12.03 -30.04 -13.54
N CYS A 237 -11.04 -30.50 -12.77
CA CYS A 237 -9.92 -29.68 -12.31
C CYS A 237 -9.17 -29.04 -13.49
N ILE A 238 -8.78 -29.84 -14.48
CA ILE A 238 -8.12 -29.33 -15.70
C ILE A 238 -8.99 -28.29 -16.40
N MET A 239 -10.29 -28.55 -16.57
CA MET A 239 -11.20 -27.61 -17.20
C MET A 239 -11.33 -26.29 -16.42
N ARG A 240 -11.40 -26.34 -15.08
CA ARG A 240 -11.46 -25.14 -14.24
C ARG A 240 -10.18 -24.32 -14.35
N VAL A 241 -9.03 -24.98 -14.31
CA VAL A 241 -7.72 -24.34 -14.48
C VAL A 241 -7.61 -23.72 -15.87
N ALA A 242 -7.95 -24.47 -16.92
CA ALA A 242 -7.93 -23.99 -18.31
C ALA A 242 -8.81 -22.75 -18.51
N ARG A 243 -10.04 -22.74 -17.96
CA ARG A 243 -10.92 -21.56 -17.99
C ARG A 243 -10.30 -20.35 -17.30
N GLY A 244 -9.66 -20.55 -16.14
CA GLY A 244 -8.94 -19.50 -15.43
C GLY A 244 -7.77 -18.94 -16.24
N VAL A 245 -6.97 -19.80 -16.85
CA VAL A 245 -5.83 -19.42 -17.71
C VAL A 245 -6.33 -18.65 -18.94
N VAL A 246 -7.37 -19.13 -19.62
CA VAL A 246 -7.98 -18.42 -20.76
C VAL A 246 -8.48 -17.05 -20.34
N ALA A 247 -9.13 -16.92 -19.18
CA ALA A 247 -9.56 -15.62 -18.66
C ALA A 247 -8.36 -14.67 -18.41
N GLY A 248 -7.26 -15.19 -17.85
CA GLY A 248 -6.02 -14.41 -17.70
C GLY A 248 -5.39 -14.00 -19.04
N LEU A 249 -5.40 -14.89 -20.04
CA LEU A 249 -4.91 -14.59 -21.39
C LEU A 249 -5.75 -13.51 -22.08
N ILE A 250 -7.07 -13.45 -21.82
CA ILE A 250 -7.92 -12.36 -22.31
C ILE A 250 -7.49 -11.02 -21.70
N VAL A 251 -7.23 -10.98 -20.39
CA VAL A 251 -6.70 -9.76 -19.72
C VAL A 251 -5.37 -9.35 -20.32
N LEU A 252 -4.46 -10.30 -20.52
CA LEU A 252 -3.16 -10.05 -21.16
C LEU A 252 -3.30 -9.53 -22.58
N PHE A 253 -4.26 -10.06 -23.34
CA PHE A 253 -4.51 -9.63 -24.71
C PHE A 253 -5.05 -8.19 -24.75
N VAL A 254 -5.96 -7.82 -23.85
CA VAL A 254 -6.44 -6.44 -23.73
C VAL A 254 -5.31 -5.49 -23.33
N ASP A 255 -4.49 -5.87 -22.33
CA ASP A 255 -3.31 -5.12 -21.94
C ASP A 255 -2.34 -4.92 -23.12
N PHE A 256 -2.07 -5.99 -23.88
CA PHE A 256 -1.23 -5.95 -25.07
C PHE A 256 -1.77 -4.97 -26.13
N LEU A 257 -3.07 -4.99 -26.43
CA LEU A 257 -3.65 -4.09 -27.43
C LEU A 257 -3.53 -2.61 -27.03
N ILE A 258 -3.76 -2.31 -25.76
CA ILE A 258 -3.65 -0.93 -25.25
C ILE A 258 -2.20 -0.47 -25.26
N ASN A 259 -1.27 -1.31 -24.82
CA ASN A 259 0.16 -0.99 -24.87
C ASN A 259 0.67 -0.86 -26.31
N LEU A 260 0.18 -1.67 -27.25
CA LEU A 260 0.47 -1.50 -28.68
C LEU A 260 -0.03 -0.15 -29.21
N PHE A 261 -1.20 0.30 -28.76
CA PHE A 261 -1.74 1.61 -29.15
C PHE A 261 -0.88 2.77 -28.64
N PHE A 262 -0.46 2.75 -27.38
CA PHE A 262 0.33 3.82 -26.77
C PHE A 262 1.80 3.78 -27.20
N TYR A 263 2.48 2.63 -27.07
CA TYR A 263 3.90 2.52 -27.43
C TYR A 263 4.17 2.50 -28.95
N LYS A 264 3.13 2.27 -29.78
CA LYS A 264 3.26 1.97 -31.23
C LYS A 264 4.21 0.81 -31.54
N LYS A 265 4.46 -0.06 -30.55
CA LYS A 265 5.39 -1.19 -30.58
C LYS A 265 4.76 -2.39 -29.91
N MET A 266 4.98 -3.58 -30.47
CA MET A 266 4.53 -4.83 -29.86
C MET A 266 5.38 -5.11 -28.62
N ALA A 267 4.76 -5.02 -27.45
CA ALA A 267 5.39 -5.30 -26.17
C ALA A 267 4.42 -6.03 -25.24
N VAL A 268 4.89 -7.08 -24.59
CA VAL A 268 4.18 -7.72 -23.48
C VAL A 268 4.82 -7.21 -22.21
N VAL A 269 4.22 -6.18 -21.62
CA VAL A 269 4.81 -5.40 -20.52
C VAL A 269 5.18 -6.29 -19.33
N SER A 270 4.26 -7.16 -18.90
CA SER A 270 4.49 -8.09 -17.79
C SER A 270 5.69 -9.02 -18.03
N TRP A 271 5.91 -9.46 -19.28
CA TRP A 271 7.09 -10.23 -19.65
C TRP A 271 8.36 -9.38 -19.64
N ASN A 272 8.32 -8.14 -20.14
CA ASN A 272 9.48 -7.25 -20.12
C ASN A 272 9.94 -6.94 -18.69
N ILE A 273 9.01 -6.74 -17.74
CA ILE A 273 9.32 -6.60 -16.30
C ILE A 273 10.06 -7.84 -15.78
N VAL A 274 9.56 -9.04 -16.09
CA VAL A 274 10.18 -10.30 -15.66
C VAL A 274 11.57 -10.47 -16.29
N LYS A 275 11.69 -10.16 -17.59
CA LYS A 275 12.95 -10.18 -18.32
C LYS A 275 13.99 -9.26 -17.69
N TYR A 276 13.61 -8.03 -17.38
CA TYR A 276 14.50 -7.04 -16.78
C TYR A 276 14.94 -7.45 -15.37
N ASN A 277 14.00 -7.85 -14.50
CA ASN A 277 14.30 -8.09 -13.09
C ASN A 277 14.96 -9.45 -12.79
N ILE A 278 14.72 -10.48 -13.61
CA ILE A 278 15.26 -11.83 -13.35
C ILE A 278 16.40 -12.18 -14.31
N PHE A 279 16.27 -11.79 -15.59
CA PHE A 279 17.13 -12.30 -16.65
C PHE A 279 18.14 -11.28 -17.19
N SER A 280 18.16 -10.05 -16.67
CA SER A 280 19.16 -9.04 -17.04
C SER A 280 20.47 -9.29 -16.30
N SER A 281 21.59 -9.17 -17.02
CA SER A 281 22.94 -9.24 -16.46
C SER A 281 23.55 -7.88 -16.13
N THR A 282 23.02 -6.80 -16.73
CA THR A 282 23.53 -5.42 -16.62
C THR A 282 22.56 -4.47 -15.93
N GLY A 283 21.32 -4.91 -15.71
CA GLY A 283 20.27 -4.17 -15.02
C GLY A 283 19.62 -5.00 -13.93
N GLY A 284 18.57 -4.44 -13.33
CA GLY A 284 17.79 -5.14 -12.31
C GLY A 284 17.59 -4.31 -11.04
N PRO A 285 16.87 -4.88 -10.07
CA PRO A 285 16.44 -4.16 -8.88
C PRO A 285 17.60 -3.71 -7.98
N ASP A 286 18.71 -4.44 -7.97
CA ASP A 286 19.88 -4.15 -7.13
C ASP A 286 20.56 -2.81 -7.46
N LEU A 287 20.33 -2.25 -8.65
CA LEU A 287 20.80 -0.91 -9.04
C LEU A 287 20.27 0.21 -8.12
N TYR A 288 19.12 -0.03 -7.49
CA TYR A 288 18.45 0.92 -6.60
C TYR A 288 18.78 0.68 -5.12
N GLY A 289 19.79 -0.15 -4.85
CA GLY A 289 20.30 -0.44 -3.51
C GLY A 289 19.90 -1.83 -3.00
N THR A 290 20.59 -2.26 -1.95
CA THR A 290 20.36 -3.58 -1.32
C THR A 290 20.24 -3.42 0.19
N GLU A 291 19.47 -4.30 0.82
CA GLU A 291 19.20 -4.25 2.25
C GLU A 291 19.50 -5.60 2.92
N PRO A 292 19.87 -5.64 4.22
CA PRO A 292 20.18 -6.89 4.89
C PRO A 292 18.92 -7.76 5.06
N TRP A 293 19.11 -9.06 5.32
CA TRP A 293 18.00 -10.01 5.51
C TRP A 293 17.01 -9.60 6.62
N THR A 294 17.46 -8.81 7.60
CA THR A 294 16.62 -8.32 8.71
C THR A 294 15.62 -7.23 8.30
N PHE A 295 15.71 -6.68 7.09
CA PHE A 295 14.90 -5.55 6.63
C PHE A 295 13.40 -5.80 6.78
N TYR A 296 12.87 -6.91 6.24
CA TYR A 296 11.43 -7.18 6.32
C TYR A 296 10.96 -7.50 7.74
N PHE A 297 11.81 -8.06 8.59
CA PHE A 297 11.47 -8.24 10.01
C PHE A 297 11.32 -6.89 10.72
N LYS A 298 12.21 -5.93 10.46
CA LYS A 298 12.09 -4.57 10.99
C LYS A 298 10.87 -3.87 10.39
N ASN A 299 10.72 -3.91 9.07
CA ASN A 299 9.61 -3.28 8.36
C ASN A 299 8.24 -3.79 8.84
N LEU A 300 8.04 -5.11 8.86
CA LEU A 300 6.76 -5.70 9.26
C LEU A 300 6.52 -5.58 10.76
N ALA A 301 7.54 -5.60 11.62
CA ALA A 301 7.37 -5.31 13.05
C ALA A 301 6.90 -3.86 13.27
N LEU A 302 7.39 -2.92 12.47
CA LEU A 302 6.96 -1.53 12.53
C LEU A 302 5.54 -1.35 11.96
N ASN A 303 5.22 -2.02 10.86
CA ASN A 303 3.93 -1.87 10.16
C ASN A 303 2.78 -2.67 10.75
N TYR A 304 3.08 -3.80 11.40
CA TYR A 304 2.09 -4.76 11.89
C TYR A 304 2.33 -5.18 13.35
N ASN A 305 3.31 -4.63 14.07
CA ASN A 305 3.53 -4.85 15.50
C ASN A 305 3.31 -6.30 15.99
N ILE A 306 2.40 -6.53 16.95
CA ILE A 306 2.05 -7.84 17.46
C ILE A 306 1.42 -8.72 16.38
N TRP A 307 0.71 -8.15 15.40
CA TRP A 307 0.12 -8.92 14.30
C TRP A 307 1.19 -9.61 13.47
N PHE A 308 2.35 -8.99 13.26
CA PHE A 308 3.46 -9.66 12.58
C PHE A 308 3.99 -10.86 13.37
N VAL A 309 4.18 -10.70 14.68
CA VAL A 309 4.61 -11.81 15.55
C VAL A 309 3.58 -12.93 15.54
N LEU A 310 2.30 -12.60 15.65
CA LEU A 310 1.21 -13.56 15.56
C LEU A 310 1.18 -14.25 14.18
N ALA A 311 1.44 -13.53 13.09
CA ALA A 311 1.48 -14.11 11.75
C ALA A 311 2.60 -15.16 11.62
N LEU A 312 3.78 -14.90 12.19
CA LEU A 312 4.88 -15.87 12.23
C LEU A 312 4.55 -17.11 13.08
N LEU A 313 3.81 -16.93 14.18
CA LEU A 313 3.41 -18.02 15.09
C LEU A 313 2.29 -18.91 14.54
N ALA A 314 1.64 -18.56 13.42
CA ALA A 314 0.44 -19.26 12.94
C ALA A 314 0.68 -20.73 12.63
N LEU A 315 1.71 -21.04 11.85
CA LEU A 315 2.05 -22.42 11.52
C LEU A 315 2.54 -23.23 12.73
N PRO A 316 3.49 -22.73 13.56
CA PRO A 316 3.87 -23.43 14.80
C PRO A 316 2.70 -23.70 15.75
N LEU A 317 1.84 -22.70 16.00
CA LEU A 317 0.69 -22.85 16.88
C LEU A 317 -0.33 -23.83 16.32
N PHE A 318 -0.56 -23.82 15.00
CA PHE A 318 -1.44 -24.76 14.33
C PHE A 318 -0.93 -26.21 14.46
N VAL A 319 0.37 -26.44 14.25
CA VAL A 319 1.00 -27.75 14.41
C VAL A 319 0.87 -28.23 15.86
N VAL A 320 1.22 -27.39 16.84
CA VAL A 320 1.09 -27.71 18.27
C VAL A 320 -0.36 -28.03 18.63
N GLN A 321 -1.32 -27.23 18.16
CA GLN A 321 -2.74 -27.47 18.39
C GLN A 321 -3.17 -28.86 17.88
N LYS A 322 -2.75 -29.24 16.66
CA LYS A 322 -3.08 -30.55 16.08
C LYS A 322 -2.45 -31.72 16.83
N LEU A 323 -1.25 -31.55 17.38
CA LEU A 323 -0.56 -32.58 18.16
C LEU A 323 -1.16 -32.74 19.57
N VAL A 324 -1.44 -31.64 20.26
CA VAL A 324 -1.87 -31.63 21.68
C VAL A 324 -3.36 -31.87 21.83
N SER A 325 -4.16 -31.41 20.87
CA SER A 325 -5.61 -31.60 20.87
C SER A 325 -6.06 -31.94 19.46
N PRO A 326 -5.86 -33.20 19.04
CA PRO A 326 -6.33 -33.68 17.74
C PRO A 326 -7.83 -33.44 17.66
N SER A 327 -8.21 -32.35 17.01
CA SER A 327 -9.61 -32.11 16.70
C SER A 327 -10.00 -33.21 15.71
N GLY A 328 -11.09 -33.93 15.95
CA GLY A 328 -11.58 -35.03 15.09
C GLY A 328 -11.94 -34.62 13.65
N HIS A 329 -11.51 -33.44 13.21
CA HIS A 329 -11.53 -32.97 11.83
C HIS A 329 -10.45 -33.68 11.03
N GLY A 330 -10.87 -34.28 9.90
CA GLY A 330 -10.02 -35.07 9.02
C GLY A 330 -8.81 -34.32 8.44
N PHE A 331 -7.91 -35.09 7.85
CA PHE A 331 -6.66 -34.62 7.22
C PHE A 331 -6.87 -33.45 6.24
N GLN A 332 -7.95 -33.49 5.45
CA GLN A 332 -8.29 -32.46 4.47
C GLN A 332 -8.46 -31.06 5.09
N THR A 333 -9.11 -30.96 6.25
CA THR A 333 -9.27 -29.68 6.97
C THR A 333 -7.93 -29.16 7.48
N GLY A 334 -7.01 -30.06 7.84
CA GLY A 334 -5.68 -29.70 8.30
C GLY A 334 -4.80 -29.17 7.17
N LEU A 335 -4.78 -29.87 6.03
CA LEU A 335 -4.05 -29.44 4.83
C LEU A 335 -4.52 -28.06 4.36
N ARG A 336 -5.84 -27.85 4.34
CA ARG A 336 -6.43 -26.59 3.90
C ARG A 336 -6.05 -25.39 4.77
N ALA A 337 -5.94 -25.59 6.08
CA ALA A 337 -5.43 -24.55 6.97
C ALA A 337 -3.98 -24.18 6.64
N ILE A 338 -3.13 -25.16 6.33
CA ILE A 338 -1.74 -24.91 5.90
C ILE A 338 -1.71 -24.13 4.59
N VAL A 339 -2.56 -24.49 3.62
CA VAL A 339 -2.67 -23.79 2.33
C VAL A 339 -3.04 -22.33 2.52
N PHE A 340 -3.94 -22.01 3.45
CA PHE A 340 -4.32 -20.63 3.73
C PHE A 340 -3.22 -19.83 4.44
N LEU A 341 -2.38 -20.50 5.23
CA LEU A 341 -1.24 -19.87 5.91
C LEU A 341 -0.02 -19.66 5.00
N ALA A 342 0.13 -20.51 3.98
CA ALA A 342 1.32 -20.59 3.14
C ALA A 342 1.69 -19.32 2.36
N PRO A 343 0.76 -18.53 1.77
CA PRO A 343 1.11 -17.35 0.99
C PRO A 343 1.99 -16.36 1.75
N PHE A 344 1.73 -16.13 3.04
CA PHE A 344 2.55 -15.25 3.88
C PHE A 344 3.98 -15.74 4.03
N TYR A 345 4.17 -17.01 4.43
CA TYR A 345 5.50 -17.57 4.64
C TYR A 345 6.31 -17.69 3.35
N MET A 346 5.65 -18.11 2.27
CA MET A 346 6.27 -18.24 0.95
C MET A 346 6.77 -16.89 0.46
N TRP A 347 5.93 -15.85 0.50
CA TRP A 347 6.29 -14.51 0.07
C TRP A 347 7.40 -13.90 0.92
N LEU A 348 7.28 -14.00 2.26
CA LEU A 348 8.30 -13.52 3.17
C LEU A 348 9.65 -14.21 2.93
N GLY A 349 9.64 -15.52 2.69
CA GLY A 349 10.84 -16.30 2.36
C GLY A 349 11.49 -15.83 1.07
N ILE A 350 10.72 -15.74 -0.03
CA ILE A 350 11.21 -15.32 -1.35
C ILE A 350 11.89 -13.95 -1.26
N PHE A 351 11.19 -12.94 -0.72
CA PHE A 351 11.72 -11.58 -0.70
C PHE A 351 12.81 -11.36 0.35
N THR A 352 12.82 -12.10 1.45
CA THR A 352 13.94 -12.03 2.41
C THR A 352 15.25 -12.52 1.77
N MET A 353 15.17 -13.49 0.86
CA MET A 353 16.33 -14.03 0.12
C MET A 353 16.82 -13.10 -0.99
N GLN A 354 15.98 -12.20 -1.52
CA GLN A 354 16.40 -11.24 -2.55
C GLN A 354 17.28 -10.14 -1.95
N PRO A 355 18.39 -9.73 -2.60
CA PRO A 355 19.27 -8.65 -2.10
C PRO A 355 18.54 -7.31 -2.00
N HIS A 356 17.92 -6.86 -3.09
CA HIS A 356 17.08 -5.67 -3.13
C HIS A 356 15.75 -5.88 -2.40
N LYS A 357 15.34 -4.88 -1.62
CA LYS A 357 14.14 -4.92 -0.79
C LYS A 357 13.51 -3.54 -0.71
N GLU A 358 12.19 -3.52 -0.79
CA GLU A 358 11.39 -2.31 -0.65
C GLU A 358 10.14 -2.61 0.15
N GLU A 359 9.65 -1.63 0.90
CA GLU A 359 8.47 -1.79 1.74
C GLU A 359 7.23 -2.21 0.91
N ARG A 360 7.02 -1.59 -0.25
CA ARG A 360 5.88 -1.88 -1.13
C ARG A 360 5.84 -3.30 -1.69
N PHE A 361 6.95 -4.04 -1.70
CA PHE A 361 6.96 -5.44 -2.12
C PHE A 361 6.18 -6.34 -1.17
N MET A 362 5.94 -5.90 0.08
CA MET A 362 5.13 -6.64 1.04
C MET A 362 3.64 -6.34 0.95
N TYR A 363 3.20 -5.30 0.21
CA TYR A 363 1.79 -4.94 0.14
C TYR A 363 0.90 -6.10 -0.35
N PRO A 364 1.27 -6.90 -1.38
CA PRO A 364 0.45 -8.02 -1.83
C PRO A 364 0.18 -9.07 -0.73
N VAL A 365 1.06 -9.16 0.28
CA VAL A 365 0.96 -10.19 1.32
C VAL A 365 0.30 -9.74 2.62
N TYR A 366 0.02 -8.43 2.77
CA TYR A 366 -0.60 -7.85 3.96
C TYR A 366 -1.92 -8.53 4.39
N PRO A 367 -2.85 -8.90 3.47
CA PRO A 367 -4.07 -9.62 3.85
C PRO A 367 -3.79 -11.02 4.43
N PHE A 368 -2.76 -11.71 3.93
CA PHE A 368 -2.36 -13.03 4.43
C PHE A 368 -1.62 -12.94 5.77
N LEU A 369 -0.81 -11.90 5.97
CA LEU A 369 -0.23 -11.59 7.28
C LEU A 369 -1.36 -11.41 8.30
N ALA A 370 -2.34 -10.57 8.01
CA ALA A 370 -3.49 -10.33 8.88
C ALA A 370 -4.31 -11.61 9.12
N LEU A 371 -4.51 -12.45 8.09
CA LEU A 371 -5.20 -13.74 8.24
C LEU A 371 -4.43 -14.69 9.16
N ASN A 372 -3.11 -14.86 8.95
CA ASN A 372 -2.25 -15.71 9.78
C ASN A 372 -2.28 -15.24 11.24
N ALA A 373 -2.14 -13.92 11.45
CA ALA A 373 -2.20 -13.33 12.78
C ALA A 373 -3.54 -13.59 13.47
N SER A 374 -4.64 -13.52 12.72
CA SER A 374 -5.99 -13.79 13.19
C SER A 374 -6.20 -15.25 13.58
N MET A 375 -5.64 -16.18 12.80
CA MET A 375 -5.67 -17.61 13.12
C MET A 375 -4.87 -17.89 14.39
N SER A 376 -3.66 -17.35 14.53
CA SER A 376 -2.86 -17.45 15.76
C SER A 376 -3.61 -16.94 16.98
N LEU A 377 -4.17 -15.73 16.88
CA LEU A 377 -4.91 -15.14 17.98
C LEU A 377 -6.12 -15.99 18.34
N HIS A 378 -6.84 -16.53 17.36
CA HIS A 378 -7.95 -17.46 17.59
C HIS A 378 -7.51 -18.74 18.33
N ILE A 379 -6.38 -19.33 17.94
CA ILE A 379 -5.82 -20.53 18.58
C ILE A 379 -5.42 -20.21 20.03
N LEU A 380 -4.67 -19.12 20.24
CA LEU A 380 -4.23 -18.69 21.58
C LEU A 380 -5.41 -18.39 22.50
N LEU A 381 -6.41 -17.64 22.03
CA LEU A 381 -7.59 -17.33 22.84
C LEU A 381 -8.45 -18.55 23.15
N SER A 382 -8.50 -19.52 22.23
CA SER A 382 -9.21 -20.78 22.47
C SER A 382 -8.46 -21.66 23.50
N ALA A 383 -7.13 -21.65 23.50
CA ALA A 383 -6.31 -22.30 24.52
C ALA A 383 -6.45 -21.60 25.89
N LEU A 384 -6.39 -20.26 25.92
CA LEU A 384 -6.58 -19.46 27.15
C LEU A 384 -7.98 -19.61 27.73
N GLY A 385 -9.00 -19.74 26.88
CA GLY A 385 -10.39 -19.95 27.26
C GLY A 385 -10.71 -21.33 27.83
N ASN A 386 -9.76 -22.27 27.82
CA ASN A 386 -9.98 -23.61 28.38
C ASN A 386 -10.19 -23.53 29.91
N ALA A 387 -11.37 -23.96 30.35
CA ALA A 387 -11.79 -23.93 31.75
C ALA A 387 -11.41 -25.20 32.54
N ASN A 388 -10.60 -26.09 31.95
CA ASN A 388 -10.15 -27.30 32.63
C ASN A 388 -9.28 -26.94 33.85
N LYS A 389 -9.85 -27.08 35.05
CA LYS A 389 -9.20 -26.76 36.34
C LYS A 389 -7.94 -27.60 36.63
N LYS A 390 -7.69 -28.68 35.86
CA LYS A 390 -6.46 -29.47 35.94
C LYS A 390 -5.27 -28.82 35.21
N SER A 391 -5.51 -27.81 34.38
CA SER A 391 -4.47 -27.01 33.73
C SER A 391 -4.18 -25.75 34.55
N LEU A 392 -2.91 -25.35 34.65
CA LEU A 392 -2.47 -24.09 35.28
C LEU A 392 -3.23 -22.88 34.73
N ILE A 393 -3.52 -22.87 33.42
CA ILE A 393 -4.28 -21.80 32.76
C ILE A 393 -5.74 -21.81 33.22
N GLY A 394 -6.34 -22.97 33.45
CA GLY A 394 -7.73 -23.11 33.92
C GLY A 394 -7.96 -22.61 35.35
N MET A 395 -6.90 -22.45 36.15
CA MET A 395 -6.95 -21.90 37.51
C MET A 395 -7.07 -20.36 37.53
N ILE A 396 -6.67 -19.68 36.45
CA ILE A 396 -6.73 -18.22 36.36
C ILE A 396 -8.19 -17.78 36.12
N PRO A 397 -8.73 -16.79 36.86
CA PRO A 397 -10.08 -16.28 36.66
C PRO A 397 -10.30 -15.76 35.23
N ALA A 398 -11.44 -16.08 34.63
CA ALA A 398 -11.76 -15.69 33.25
C ALA A 398 -11.71 -14.16 33.03
N ARG A 399 -12.13 -13.37 34.03
CA ARG A 399 -12.06 -11.89 33.98
C ARG A 399 -10.62 -11.39 33.89
N LEU A 400 -9.68 -12.02 34.61
CA LEU A 400 -8.27 -11.63 34.59
C LEU A 400 -7.62 -11.98 33.25
N LYS A 401 -7.95 -13.15 32.67
CA LYS A 401 -7.51 -13.50 31.31
C LYS A 401 -8.01 -12.51 30.27
N LEU A 402 -9.30 -12.18 30.32
CA LEU A 402 -9.91 -11.20 29.41
C LEU A 402 -9.24 -9.84 29.56
N PHE A 403 -9.02 -9.39 30.80
CA PHE A 403 -8.31 -8.14 31.07
C PHE A 403 -6.90 -8.13 30.45
N GLY A 404 -6.13 -9.20 30.63
CA GLY A 404 -4.79 -9.32 30.04
C GLY A 404 -4.81 -9.26 28.51
N VAL A 405 -5.74 -9.97 27.87
CA VAL A 405 -5.91 -9.93 26.41
C VAL A 405 -6.29 -8.53 25.93
N VAL A 406 -7.29 -7.91 26.57
CA VAL A 406 -7.75 -6.57 26.20
C VAL A 406 -6.62 -5.55 26.38
N MET A 407 -5.86 -5.64 27.46
CA MET A 407 -4.71 -4.76 27.71
C MET A 407 -3.65 -4.89 26.61
N VAL A 408 -3.26 -6.11 26.23
CA VAL A 408 -2.27 -6.33 25.16
C VAL A 408 -2.77 -5.80 23.82
N MET A 409 -4.03 -6.05 23.47
CA MET A 409 -4.61 -5.55 22.21
C MET A 409 -4.75 -4.03 22.21
N PHE A 410 -5.09 -3.42 23.36
CA PHE A 410 -5.20 -1.98 23.52
C PHE A 410 -3.83 -1.30 23.39
N LEU A 411 -2.79 -1.81 24.05
CA LEU A 411 -1.43 -1.29 23.90
C LEU A 411 -0.90 -1.43 22.47
N SER A 412 -1.24 -2.53 21.80
CA SER A 412 -0.91 -2.70 20.37
C SER A 412 -1.62 -1.67 19.49
N LEU A 413 -2.88 -1.37 19.77
CA LEU A 413 -3.63 -0.33 19.07
C LEU A 413 -2.96 1.05 19.29
N ASP A 414 -2.59 1.40 20.51
CA ASP A 414 -1.93 2.67 20.84
C ASP A 414 -0.60 2.82 20.08
N VAL A 415 0.22 1.75 20.07
CA VAL A 415 1.47 1.70 19.29
C VAL A 415 1.22 1.97 17.81
N SER A 416 0.21 1.29 17.25
CA SER A 416 -0.14 1.44 15.84
C SER A 416 -0.63 2.86 15.50
N LEU A 417 -1.56 3.41 16.29
CA LEU A 417 -2.12 4.74 16.07
C LEU A 417 -1.05 5.83 16.26
N SER A 418 -0.19 5.68 17.28
CA SER A 418 0.97 6.54 17.51
C SER A 418 1.89 6.55 16.29
N ARG A 419 2.14 5.39 15.66
CA ARG A 419 2.95 5.33 14.45
C ARG A 419 2.26 5.97 13.23
N ILE A 420 0.97 5.70 13.00
CA ILE A 420 0.20 6.29 11.89
C ILE A 420 0.24 7.82 11.98
N TYR A 421 -0.15 8.37 13.13
CA TYR A 421 -0.12 9.81 13.34
C TYR A 421 1.32 10.35 13.26
N GLY A 422 2.27 9.60 13.81
CA GLY A 422 3.68 9.96 13.78
C GLY A 422 4.26 10.11 12.38
N ILE A 423 3.90 9.23 11.45
CA ILE A 423 4.35 9.32 10.05
C ILE A 423 3.66 10.48 9.33
N TYR A 424 2.36 10.67 9.55
CA TYR A 424 1.62 11.82 9.01
C TYR A 424 2.24 13.16 9.46
N GLU A 425 2.47 13.33 10.76
CA GLU A 425 3.04 14.57 11.30
C GLU A 425 4.47 14.80 10.80
N ALA A 426 5.28 13.73 10.72
CA ALA A 426 6.68 13.84 10.32
C ALA A 426 6.88 14.15 8.83
N TYR A 427 5.99 13.68 7.96
CA TYR A 427 6.24 13.59 6.51
C TYR A 427 5.12 14.12 5.61
N SER A 428 4.11 14.83 6.14
CA SER A 428 3.00 15.38 5.32
C SER A 428 3.30 16.71 4.62
N ALA A 429 4.43 17.35 4.92
CA ALA A 429 4.79 18.66 4.36
C ALA A 429 4.75 18.74 2.81
N PRO A 430 5.26 17.74 2.06
CA PRO A 430 5.26 17.81 0.60
C PRO A 430 3.86 17.90 -0.01
N LEU A 431 2.81 17.39 0.65
CA LEU A 431 1.44 17.51 0.15
C LEU A 431 0.79 18.88 0.47
N LYS A 432 1.44 19.71 1.30
CA LYS A 432 0.85 20.94 1.88
C LYS A 432 1.52 22.23 1.40
N VAL A 433 2.79 22.18 1.04
CA VAL A 433 3.60 23.39 0.82
C VAL A 433 3.15 24.21 -0.40
N TYR A 434 2.49 23.59 -1.37
CA TYR A 434 2.05 24.22 -2.63
C TYR A 434 0.75 25.02 -2.55
N SER A 435 0.03 25.01 -1.42
CA SER A 435 -1.26 25.71 -1.30
C SER A 435 -1.24 27.18 -1.71
N PRO A 436 -0.17 27.98 -1.45
CA PRO A 436 -0.13 29.39 -1.87
C PRO A 436 -0.15 29.61 -3.39
N LEU A 437 0.26 28.60 -4.19
CA LEU A 437 0.23 28.69 -5.65
C LEU A 437 -1.20 28.73 -6.19
N TRP A 438 -2.18 28.18 -5.46
CA TRP A 438 -3.57 28.10 -5.89
C TRP A 438 -4.42 29.31 -5.49
N GLY A 439 -3.90 30.16 -4.59
CA GLY A 439 -4.68 31.18 -3.88
C GLY A 439 -5.62 30.57 -2.83
N ASP A 440 -6.22 31.40 -1.99
CA ASP A 440 -7.19 30.94 -0.99
C ASP A 440 -8.61 31.47 -1.29
N SER A 441 -9.60 30.70 -0.87
CA SER A 441 -11.01 31.08 -0.83
C SER A 441 -11.30 32.34 0.01
N ASN A 442 -10.34 32.75 0.84
CA ASN A 442 -10.39 33.97 1.67
C ASN A 442 -9.96 35.25 0.92
N GLY A 443 -9.59 35.16 -0.36
CA GLY A 443 -9.26 36.32 -1.20
C GLY A 443 -7.77 36.60 -1.39
N ASP A 444 -6.88 35.72 -0.90
CA ASP A 444 -5.45 35.82 -1.19
C ASP A 444 -5.18 35.47 -2.66
N GLU A 445 -4.45 36.35 -3.34
CA GLU A 445 -4.08 36.15 -4.75
C GLU A 445 -3.15 34.95 -4.91
N ALA A 446 -3.42 34.14 -5.93
CA ALA A 446 -2.63 32.97 -6.26
C ALA A 446 -1.23 33.36 -6.76
N LEU A 447 -0.18 32.89 -6.08
CA LEU A 447 1.21 33.27 -6.39
C LEU A 447 1.75 32.59 -7.65
N GLY A 448 2.44 33.34 -8.51
CA GLY A 448 3.08 32.84 -9.73
C GLY A 448 2.27 33.11 -11.01
N GLY A 449 2.96 33.09 -12.14
CA GLY A 449 2.41 33.25 -13.49
C GLY A 449 1.97 31.93 -14.13
N GLU A 450 1.50 32.03 -15.37
CA GLU A 450 1.27 30.85 -16.24
C GLU A 450 2.61 30.23 -16.65
N SER A 451 2.69 28.91 -16.65
CA SER A 451 3.88 28.14 -17.06
C SER A 451 5.17 28.46 -16.29
N ASP A 452 5.04 28.94 -15.06
CA ASP A 452 6.18 29.13 -14.16
C ASP A 452 6.85 27.78 -13.81
N ASN A 453 8.18 27.78 -13.71
CA ASN A 453 8.93 26.60 -13.30
C ASN A 453 9.04 26.50 -11.77
N VAL A 454 8.67 25.34 -11.24
CA VAL A 454 8.86 24.96 -9.84
C VAL A 454 10.01 23.96 -9.78
N CYS A 455 11.14 24.39 -9.21
CA CYS A 455 12.37 23.63 -9.25
C CYS A 455 12.60 22.76 -8.02
N PHE A 456 13.22 21.59 -8.26
CA PHE A 456 13.57 20.61 -7.25
C PHE A 456 15.04 20.22 -7.38
N GLY A 457 15.79 20.33 -6.29
CA GLY A 457 17.16 19.80 -6.17
C GLY A 457 17.16 18.49 -5.39
N LYS A 458 17.74 18.50 -4.18
CA LYS A 458 17.78 17.34 -3.28
C LYS A 458 16.41 16.79 -2.85
N GLU A 459 15.34 17.56 -3.04
CA GLU A 459 13.97 17.19 -2.66
C GLU A 459 13.14 16.57 -3.81
N TRP A 460 13.75 16.30 -4.97
CA TRP A 460 13.06 15.79 -6.17
C TRP A 460 12.18 14.56 -5.88
N TYR A 461 12.66 13.61 -5.08
CA TYR A 461 11.97 12.36 -4.76
C TYR A 461 10.76 12.55 -3.83
N ARG A 462 10.56 13.76 -3.28
CA ARG A 462 9.41 14.12 -2.43
C ARG A 462 8.38 14.95 -3.17
N PHE A 463 8.62 15.28 -4.44
CA PHE A 463 7.62 15.93 -5.27
C PHE A 463 6.36 15.04 -5.35
N PRO A 464 5.16 15.54 -4.99
CA PRO A 464 3.99 14.70 -4.93
C PRO A 464 3.37 14.42 -6.29
N SER A 465 3.29 15.42 -7.17
CA SER A 465 2.91 15.35 -8.59
C SER A 465 2.56 16.75 -9.12
N SER A 466 2.62 16.92 -10.43
CA SER A 466 2.11 18.05 -11.22
C SER A 466 0.62 18.36 -10.97
N TYR A 467 -0.14 17.43 -10.38
CA TYR A 467 -1.49 17.73 -9.87
C TYR A 467 -1.52 18.83 -8.78
N PHE A 468 -0.41 19.07 -8.08
CA PHE A 468 -0.28 20.11 -7.06
C PHE A 468 0.16 21.46 -7.61
N LEU A 469 0.49 21.55 -8.90
CA LEU A 469 0.98 22.76 -9.55
C LEU A 469 -0.12 23.39 -10.43
N PRO A 470 -0.60 24.62 -10.18
CA PRO A 470 -1.65 25.26 -10.97
C PRO A 470 -1.13 25.90 -12.26
N ARG A 471 -2.04 26.42 -13.12
CA ARG A 471 -1.73 27.29 -14.28
C ARG A 471 -0.59 26.77 -15.17
N ASP A 472 -0.66 25.48 -15.49
CA ASP A 472 0.33 24.79 -16.32
C ASP A 472 1.78 25.01 -15.89
N MET A 473 2.01 25.21 -14.58
CA MET A 473 3.36 25.23 -14.01
C MET A 473 4.04 23.86 -14.16
N HIS A 474 5.34 23.88 -14.40
CA HIS A 474 6.15 22.69 -14.66
C HIS A 474 7.12 22.41 -13.52
N ALA A 475 7.19 21.15 -13.09
CA ALA A 475 8.25 20.68 -12.22
C ALA A 475 9.55 20.55 -13.03
N LYS A 476 10.62 21.22 -12.58
CA LYS A 476 11.94 21.15 -13.20
C LYS A 476 12.98 20.69 -12.18
N PHE A 477 14.06 20.09 -12.65
CA PHE A 477 15.14 19.64 -11.77
C PHE A 477 16.35 20.55 -11.90
N ILE A 478 16.99 20.85 -10.77
CA ILE A 478 18.30 21.50 -10.73
C ILE A 478 19.34 20.48 -10.27
N PRO A 479 20.63 20.66 -10.60
CA PRO A 479 21.67 19.74 -10.15
C PRO A 479 21.70 19.63 -8.62
N SER A 480 21.76 18.41 -8.08
CA SER A 480 21.91 18.09 -6.65
C SER A 480 23.10 17.14 -6.44
N GLU A 481 23.25 16.46 -5.30
CA GLU A 481 24.25 15.37 -5.15
C GLU A 481 23.77 14.03 -5.71
N PHE A 482 22.51 13.94 -6.11
CA PHE A 482 22.02 12.78 -6.85
C PHE A 482 22.73 12.66 -8.20
N ARG A 483 23.12 11.44 -8.56
CA ARG A 483 23.82 11.08 -9.81
C ARG A 483 23.15 9.92 -10.54
N GLY A 484 21.90 9.64 -10.19
CA GLY A 484 21.07 8.69 -10.90
C GLY A 484 20.30 9.35 -12.03
N LEU A 485 19.53 8.56 -12.75
CA LEU A 485 18.66 9.07 -13.80
C LEU A 485 17.41 9.73 -13.18
N LEU A 486 17.21 11.02 -13.47
CA LEU A 486 15.97 11.72 -13.14
C LEU A 486 14.88 11.49 -14.20
N PRO A 487 13.59 11.61 -13.82
CA PRO A 487 12.49 11.62 -14.78
C PRO A 487 12.68 12.68 -15.86
N GLY A 488 12.36 12.35 -17.11
CA GLY A 488 12.32 13.29 -18.22
C GLY A 488 10.92 13.86 -18.45
N GLU A 489 10.78 14.87 -19.29
CA GLU A 489 9.46 15.39 -19.65
C GLU A 489 8.86 14.60 -20.80
N PHE A 490 7.58 14.25 -20.70
CA PHE A 490 6.86 13.71 -21.85
C PHE A 490 6.88 14.72 -23.00
N SER A 491 6.89 14.22 -24.24
CA SER A 491 6.73 15.11 -25.39
C SER A 491 5.33 15.74 -25.40
N GLU A 492 5.29 17.07 -25.38
CA GLU A 492 4.07 17.87 -25.56
C GLU A 492 3.76 18.13 -27.04
N ALA A 493 4.57 17.60 -27.97
CA ALA A 493 4.44 17.91 -29.40
C ALA A 493 3.21 17.24 -30.02
N GLU A 494 2.27 17.99 -30.56
CA GLU A 494 1.11 17.45 -31.29
C GLU A 494 1.50 16.97 -32.70
N THR A 495 2.24 15.86 -32.80
CA THR A 495 2.71 15.30 -34.08
C THR A 495 2.02 13.99 -34.43
N GLY A 496 1.49 13.91 -35.66
CA GLY A 496 0.86 12.70 -36.23
C GLY A 496 -0.64 12.54 -35.95
N PHE A 497 -1.19 11.36 -36.26
CA PHE A 497 -2.57 10.98 -35.93
C PHE A 497 -2.64 10.36 -34.53
N GLY A 498 -2.95 11.17 -33.52
CA GLY A 498 -3.24 10.70 -32.16
C GLY A 498 -3.11 11.77 -31.09
N PHE A 499 -3.83 11.58 -29.98
CA PHE A 499 -3.61 12.31 -28.73
C PHE A 499 -2.46 11.62 -27.96
N TRP A 500 -1.62 12.37 -27.22
CA TRP A 500 -0.52 11.85 -26.36
C TRP A 500 0.72 11.27 -27.07
N SER A 501 1.33 12.05 -27.96
CA SER A 501 2.54 11.67 -28.70
C SER A 501 3.74 11.26 -27.86
N GLY A 502 3.89 11.83 -26.66
CA GLY A 502 4.91 11.47 -25.68
C GLY A 502 4.86 10.01 -25.22
N THR A 503 3.77 9.28 -25.47
CA THR A 503 3.70 7.83 -25.19
C THR A 503 4.49 6.96 -26.17
N TRP A 504 4.84 7.49 -27.35
CA TRP A 504 5.69 6.82 -28.35
C TRP A 504 6.90 7.63 -28.82
N LEU A 505 6.99 8.91 -28.46
CA LEU A 505 8.16 9.75 -28.71
C LEU A 505 9.08 9.69 -27.47
N PRO A 506 10.18 8.93 -27.51
CA PRO A 506 11.04 8.77 -26.35
C PRO A 506 11.68 10.11 -25.96
N THR A 507 11.70 10.43 -24.66
CA THR A 507 12.53 11.53 -24.17
C THR A 507 14.00 11.13 -24.33
N ASN A 508 14.81 12.06 -24.83
CA ASN A 508 16.25 11.87 -24.92
C ASN A 508 16.86 11.57 -23.54
N GLY A 509 17.92 10.76 -23.52
CA GLY A 509 18.73 10.53 -22.32
C GLY A 509 18.20 9.51 -21.31
N LEU A 510 17.08 8.84 -21.59
CA LEU A 510 16.57 7.76 -20.74
C LEU A 510 17.44 6.49 -20.90
N ASN A 511 17.73 5.80 -19.78
CA ASN A 511 18.51 4.57 -19.75
C ASN A 511 18.05 3.62 -18.63
N ASP A 512 18.27 2.31 -18.80
CA ASP A 512 17.93 1.24 -17.84
C ASP A 512 19.06 0.92 -16.84
N ARG A 513 20.04 1.82 -16.72
CA ARG A 513 21.23 1.65 -15.86
C ARG A 513 21.30 2.66 -14.72
N ASN A 514 20.28 3.51 -14.58
CA ASN A 514 20.25 4.60 -13.61
C ASN A 514 21.45 5.56 -13.76
N GLU A 515 21.93 5.77 -14.98
CA GLU A 515 23.03 6.70 -15.27
C GLU A 515 22.50 8.14 -15.36
N GLU A 516 23.22 9.08 -14.74
CA GLU A 516 22.91 10.50 -14.79
C GLU A 516 22.84 11.01 -16.25
N ASP A 517 21.79 11.78 -16.55
CA ASP A 517 21.67 12.53 -17.79
C ASP A 517 21.59 14.03 -17.48
N PRO A 518 22.62 14.83 -17.84
CA PRO A 518 22.62 16.27 -17.59
C PRO A 518 21.51 17.05 -18.29
N GLY A 519 20.89 16.46 -19.33
CA GLY A 519 19.76 17.06 -20.05
C GLY A 519 18.46 17.09 -19.25
N LYS A 520 18.43 16.47 -18.06
CA LYS A 520 17.30 16.56 -17.12
C LYS A 520 17.32 17.82 -16.26
N TYR A 521 18.43 18.56 -16.25
CA TYR A 521 18.59 19.74 -15.41
C TYR A 521 18.28 21.04 -16.15
N VAL A 522 17.74 22.00 -15.41
CA VAL A 522 17.64 23.41 -15.82
C VAL A 522 18.59 24.27 -14.99
N ASP A 523 18.93 25.44 -15.52
CA ASP A 523 19.68 26.45 -14.78
C ASP A 523 18.81 27.06 -13.67
N LEU A 524 19.40 27.33 -12.50
CA LEU A 524 18.71 27.91 -11.35
C LEU A 524 17.99 29.23 -11.67
N ARG A 525 18.47 29.98 -12.67
CA ARG A 525 17.85 31.23 -13.13
C ARG A 525 16.47 31.01 -13.76
N MET A 526 16.20 29.82 -14.31
CA MET A 526 14.91 29.47 -14.92
C MET A 526 13.81 29.17 -13.89
N CYS A 527 14.17 29.03 -12.61
CA CYS A 527 13.25 28.70 -11.54
C CYS A 527 12.51 29.96 -11.04
N SER A 528 11.18 29.96 -11.15
CA SER A 528 10.34 30.98 -10.53
C SER A 528 10.09 30.64 -9.07
N PHE A 529 9.95 29.35 -8.77
CA PHE A 529 9.85 28.80 -7.43
C PHE A 529 10.87 27.68 -7.23
N LEU A 530 11.23 27.43 -5.97
CA LEU A 530 12.10 26.33 -5.58
C LEU A 530 11.57 25.69 -4.30
N VAL A 531 11.59 24.37 -4.24
CA VAL A 531 11.23 23.62 -3.04
C VAL A 531 12.49 23.08 -2.39
N ASP A 532 12.69 23.41 -1.12
CA ASP A 532 13.86 22.99 -0.35
C ASP A 532 13.50 22.58 1.07
N THR A 533 14.28 21.66 1.66
CA THR A 533 14.19 21.33 3.09
C THR A 533 15.45 21.77 3.82
N GLN A 534 15.26 22.61 4.84
CA GLN A 534 16.30 23.04 5.75
C GLN A 534 16.23 22.25 7.07
N TYR A 535 17.38 21.81 7.57
CA TYR A 535 17.51 21.13 8.87
C TYR A 535 18.44 21.93 9.79
N PRO A 536 17.94 22.93 10.54
CA PRO A 536 18.79 23.85 11.32
C PRO A 536 19.62 23.18 12.42
N ALA A 537 19.20 21.99 12.88
CA ALA A 537 19.91 21.24 13.91
C ALA A 537 21.17 20.53 13.39
N ARG A 538 21.35 20.41 12.06
CA ARG A 538 22.52 19.79 11.46
C ARG A 538 23.65 20.81 11.37
N THR A 539 24.84 20.43 11.81
CA THR A 539 26.03 21.30 11.84
C THR A 539 27.02 21.02 10.71
N ALA A 540 26.78 19.97 9.91
CA ALA A 540 27.62 19.64 8.77
C ALA A 540 27.48 20.69 7.67
N THR A 541 28.59 21.03 7.01
CA THR A 541 28.60 21.94 5.87
C THR A 541 27.77 21.35 4.74
N ALA A 542 26.88 22.17 4.15
CA ALA A 542 26.07 21.76 3.01
C ALA A 542 26.97 21.35 1.82
N PRO A 543 26.64 20.26 1.10
CA PRO A 543 27.37 19.88 -0.11
C PRO A 543 27.35 20.98 -1.17
N PRO A 544 28.38 21.11 -2.02
CA PRO A 544 28.46 22.18 -3.01
C PRO A 544 27.28 22.26 -3.98
N ARG A 545 26.67 21.11 -4.35
CA ARG A 545 25.49 21.07 -5.23
C ARG A 545 24.16 21.09 -4.50
N GLU A 546 24.17 21.14 -3.18
CA GLU A 546 22.96 21.17 -2.35
C GLU A 546 23.04 22.29 -1.31
N PRO A 547 23.24 23.55 -1.75
CA PRO A 547 23.31 24.67 -0.83
C PRO A 547 21.97 24.84 -0.08
N ASP A 548 22.03 25.55 1.04
CA ASP A 548 20.83 25.90 1.81
C ASP A 548 20.10 27.05 1.12
N TYR A 549 19.16 26.71 0.23
CA TYR A 549 18.40 27.71 -0.53
C TYR A 549 17.45 28.51 0.37
N VAL A 550 17.00 27.91 1.48
CA VAL A 550 16.16 28.59 2.48
C VAL A 550 16.94 29.69 3.20
N ALA A 551 18.23 29.47 3.48
CA ALA A 551 19.11 30.47 4.08
C ALA A 551 19.52 31.59 3.09
N ASP A 552 19.47 31.36 1.78
CA ASP A 552 19.80 32.36 0.75
C ASP A 552 18.66 33.38 0.53
N THR A 553 18.47 34.22 1.54
CA THR A 553 17.50 35.33 1.53
C THR A 553 17.82 36.44 0.53
N SER A 554 18.99 36.39 -0.13
CA SER A 554 19.36 37.35 -1.17
C SER A 554 18.65 37.08 -2.49
N ARG A 555 18.47 35.79 -2.82
CA ARG A 555 17.82 35.33 -4.07
C ARG A 555 16.39 34.86 -3.85
N TRP A 556 16.09 34.32 -2.67
CA TRP A 556 14.82 33.66 -2.38
C TRP A 556 14.03 34.38 -1.31
N GLU A 557 12.71 34.35 -1.47
CA GLU A 557 11.73 34.74 -0.48
C GLU A 557 10.94 33.50 -0.03
N THR A 558 10.87 33.27 1.27
CA THR A 558 10.16 32.12 1.82
C THR A 558 8.65 32.37 1.79
N VAL A 559 7.93 31.62 0.95
CA VAL A 559 6.48 31.75 0.78
C VAL A 559 5.75 30.98 1.88
N LYS A 560 6.09 29.70 2.05
CA LYS A 560 5.45 28.81 3.02
C LYS A 560 6.41 27.73 3.44
N CYS A 561 6.48 27.48 4.74
CA CYS A 561 7.20 26.35 5.31
C CYS A 561 6.27 25.49 6.16
N GLU A 562 6.48 24.18 6.09
CA GLU A 562 5.78 23.18 6.89
C GLU A 562 6.82 22.37 7.67
N ARG A 563 6.46 21.90 8.87
CA ARG A 563 7.38 21.09 9.69
C ARG A 563 7.67 19.77 8.99
N PHE A 564 8.94 19.40 8.97
CA PHE A 564 9.39 18.11 8.42
C PHE A 564 10.41 17.49 9.36
N MET A 565 10.26 16.21 9.70
CA MET A 565 11.11 15.60 10.74
C MET A 565 12.55 15.43 10.24
N ASP A 566 13.51 15.83 11.08
CA ASP A 566 14.91 15.53 10.85
C ASP A 566 15.23 14.10 11.30
N ALA A 567 15.25 13.17 10.34
CA ALA A 567 15.48 11.75 10.62
C ALA A 567 16.89 11.41 11.14
N GLU A 568 17.87 12.30 10.92
CA GLU A 568 19.27 12.07 11.31
C GLU A 568 19.48 12.42 12.79
N THR A 569 18.99 13.57 13.21
CA THR A 569 19.15 14.05 14.60
C THR A 569 18.05 13.54 15.54
N THR A 570 16.93 13.03 15.01
CA THR A 570 15.85 12.49 15.83
C THR A 570 16.19 11.07 16.36
N PRO A 571 16.08 10.84 17.69
CA PRO A 571 16.30 9.52 18.29
C PRO A 571 15.39 8.43 17.71
N LEU A 572 15.85 7.17 17.71
CA LEU A 572 15.12 6.04 17.13
C LEU A 572 13.68 5.89 17.66
N LEU A 573 13.47 5.99 18.98
CA LEU A 573 12.13 5.83 19.56
C LEU A 573 11.17 6.94 19.13
N ALA A 574 11.64 8.18 19.02
CA ALA A 574 10.85 9.32 18.52
C ALA A 574 10.54 9.21 17.02
N ARG A 575 11.38 8.52 16.24
CA ARG A 575 11.08 8.18 14.83
C ARG A 575 10.01 7.09 14.71
N ILE A 576 10.00 6.12 15.64
CA ILE A 576 9.07 4.99 15.62
C ILE A 576 7.70 5.38 16.17
N PHE A 577 7.67 6.06 17.30
CA PHE A 577 6.45 6.42 18.03
C PHE A 577 6.26 7.92 18.05
N TRP A 578 5.01 8.34 17.92
CA TRP A 578 4.62 9.70 18.25
C TRP A 578 4.31 9.84 19.73
N VAL A 579 4.86 10.89 20.32
CA VAL A 579 4.56 11.32 21.69
C VAL A 579 4.26 12.82 21.64
N PRO A 580 3.18 13.29 22.28
CA PRO A 580 2.89 14.72 22.37
C PRO A 580 4.05 15.50 22.99
N ASP A 581 4.42 16.65 22.42
CA ASP A 581 5.49 17.49 22.99
C ASP A 581 4.96 18.32 24.17
N VAL A 582 4.85 17.66 25.32
CA VAL A 582 4.45 18.26 26.60
C VAL A 582 5.63 18.37 27.57
N PRO A 583 5.61 19.31 28.53
CA PRO A 583 6.62 19.38 29.58
C PRO A 583 6.75 18.04 30.33
N GLY A 584 7.97 17.52 30.43
CA GLY A 584 8.26 16.25 31.11
C GLY A 584 8.55 15.05 30.19
N VAL A 585 8.32 15.14 28.88
CA VAL A 585 8.72 14.09 27.94
C VAL A 585 10.24 14.01 27.83
N PRO A 586 10.87 12.82 28.01
CA PRO A 586 12.32 12.65 27.86
C PRO A 586 12.82 13.04 26.48
N ALA A 587 14.04 13.58 26.39
CA ALA A 587 14.65 13.97 25.12
C ALA A 587 14.74 12.82 24.11
N SER A 588 14.86 11.56 24.57
CA SER A 588 14.87 10.36 23.72
C SER A 588 13.56 10.08 22.98
N LEU A 589 12.46 10.72 23.39
CA LEU A 589 11.13 10.63 22.77
C LEU A 589 10.71 11.92 22.06
N LYS A 590 11.58 12.95 22.07
CA LYS A 590 11.33 14.21 21.37
C LYS A 590 11.85 14.14 19.93
N ARG A 591 11.06 14.70 19.01
CA ARG A 591 11.42 14.82 17.60
C ARG A 591 12.15 16.12 17.34
N THR A 592 13.18 16.05 16.52
CA THR A 592 13.86 17.23 15.98
C THR A 592 13.25 17.56 14.62
N TRP A 593 13.08 18.85 14.35
CA TRP A 593 12.33 19.34 13.20
C TRP A 593 13.20 20.21 12.30
N GLY A 594 13.11 19.95 11.00
CA GLY A 594 13.44 20.89 9.94
C GLY A 594 12.19 21.56 9.38
N GLN A 595 12.39 22.30 8.31
CA GLN A 595 11.35 23.04 7.60
C GLN A 595 11.42 22.71 6.11
N HIS A 596 10.30 22.23 5.56
CA HIS A 596 10.14 22.00 4.13
C HIS A 596 9.40 23.18 3.53
N CYS A 597 10.05 23.90 2.62
CA CYS A 597 9.68 25.25 2.24
C CYS A 597 9.49 25.38 0.73
N LEU A 598 8.45 26.13 0.36
CA LEU A 598 8.29 26.71 -0.96
C LEU A 598 8.90 28.10 -0.95
N LEU A 599 9.86 28.32 -1.84
CA LEU A 599 10.58 29.57 -2.02
C LEU A 599 10.16 30.20 -3.34
N GLN A 600 10.03 31.52 -3.36
CA GLN A 600 9.81 32.32 -4.57
C GLN A 600 11.07 33.11 -4.89
N LYS A 601 11.44 33.15 -6.17
CA LYS A 601 12.58 33.95 -6.60
C LYS A 601 12.25 35.44 -6.46
N LYS A 602 13.14 36.19 -5.81
CA LYS A 602 13.00 37.65 -5.71
C LYS A 602 13.12 38.28 -7.09
N LYS A 603 12.20 39.20 -7.39
CA LYS A 603 12.33 40.06 -8.56
C LYS A 603 13.59 40.93 -8.38
N PRO A 604 14.41 41.15 -9.43
CA PRO A 604 15.47 42.15 -9.37
C PRO A 604 14.84 43.48 -8.96
N SER A 605 15.37 44.15 -7.94
CA SER A 605 14.94 45.51 -7.64
C SER A 605 15.22 46.39 -8.86
N GLU A 606 14.33 47.33 -9.18
CA GLU A 606 14.50 48.30 -10.29
C GLU A 606 15.76 49.20 -10.13
N GLN A 607 16.61 48.96 -9.14
CA GLN A 607 17.82 49.73 -8.84
C GLN A 607 19.12 48.92 -8.78
N GLY A 608 19.16 47.65 -9.21
CA GLY A 608 20.39 46.87 -9.13
C GLY A 608 20.60 45.94 -10.32
N MET A 609 21.35 46.39 -11.31
CA MET A 609 22.08 45.47 -12.19
C MET A 609 22.97 44.57 -11.32
N TRP A 610 22.75 43.26 -11.40
CA TRP A 610 23.66 42.29 -10.79
C TRP A 610 25.02 42.39 -11.48
N VAL A 611 26.02 42.88 -10.76
CA VAL A 611 27.43 42.70 -11.11
C VAL A 611 27.90 41.45 -10.39
N GLU A 612 28.33 40.43 -11.14
CA GLU A 612 28.98 39.25 -10.58
C GLU A 612 30.30 39.67 -9.91
N PRO A 613 30.57 39.28 -8.65
CA PRO A 613 31.91 39.42 -8.09
C PRO A 613 32.77 38.27 -8.62
N GLY A 614 33.51 38.49 -9.71
CA GLY A 614 34.37 37.44 -10.25
C GLY A 614 35.25 37.73 -11.46
N GLU A 615 34.92 38.69 -12.33
CA GLU A 615 35.77 39.00 -13.49
C GLU A 615 36.27 40.46 -13.44
N MET A 616 37.30 40.68 -12.63
CA MET A 616 38.22 41.80 -12.85
C MET A 616 39.60 41.25 -13.23
N MET A 617 39.97 41.55 -14.47
CA MET A 617 41.33 41.87 -14.95
C MET A 617 42.28 40.70 -15.26
N PHE A 618 42.34 40.33 -16.55
CA PHE A 618 43.61 40.18 -17.29
C PHE A 618 43.38 40.55 -18.76
N GLY A 619 44.08 41.58 -19.25
CA GLY A 619 44.14 41.97 -20.65
C GLY A 619 43.83 43.43 -20.89
#